data_AF-A0A941G9S6-F1
#
_entry.id   AF-A0A941G9S6-F1
#
_cell.length_a   1.000
_cell.length_b   1.000
_cell.length_c   1.000
_cell.angle_alpha   90.00
_cell.angle_beta   90.00
_cell.angle_gamma   90.00
#
_symmetry.space_group_name_H-M   'P 1'
#
loop_
_entity.id
_entity.type
_entity.pdbx_description
1 polymer ?
#
loop_
_entity_poly.entity_id
_entity_poly.type
_entity_poly.pdbx_seq_one_letter_code
_entity_poly.pdbx_strand_id
1 'polypeptide(L)' 'MDIPPIRTRQDYAAALKVASTLVDADPSPGTAESDTLDVLSILIERYEAGHFPLKAPNPIETIKFRMEQACLSAPSAPTR' A
#
# COMPACT_ATOMS: atom_id res chain seq x y z
N MET A 1 -2.68 25.37 -10.00
CA MET A 1 -3.33 24.05 -10.17
C MET A 1 -4.14 23.79 -8.91
N ASP A 2 -5.35 23.24 -9.04
CA ASP A 2 -6.24 22.99 -7.90
C ASP A 2 -6.50 21.48 -7.82
N ILE A 3 -5.88 20.82 -6.84
CA ILE A 3 -6.02 19.37 -6.62
C ILE A 3 -7.04 19.19 -5.49
N PRO A 4 -8.21 18.58 -5.77
CA PRO A 4 -9.22 18.43 -4.76
C PRO A 4 -8.78 17.42 -3.69
N PRO A 5 -9.21 17.60 -2.43
CA PRO A 5 -8.94 16.65 -1.37
C PRO A 5 -9.67 15.33 -1.60
N ILE A 6 -9.06 14.23 -1.17
CA ILE A 6 -9.64 12.88 -1.24
C ILE A 6 -10.45 12.62 0.03
N ARG A 7 -11.78 12.61 -0.07
CA ARG A 7 -12.67 12.37 1.09
C ARG A 7 -13.49 11.10 0.96
N THR A 8 -13.78 10.69 -0.26
CA THR A 8 -14.61 9.52 -0.57
C THR A 8 -13.83 8.48 -1.36
N ARG A 9 -14.37 7.27 -1.41
CA ARG A 9 -13.81 6.20 -2.25
C ARG A 9 -13.82 6.56 -3.74
N GLN A 10 -14.78 7.38 -4.17
CA GLN A 10 -14.85 7.85 -5.55
C GLN A 10 -13.71 8.83 -5.85
N ASP A 11 -13.43 9.77 -4.93
CA ASP A 11 -12.30 10.69 -5.06
C ASP A 11 -10.97 9.90 -5.10
N TYR A 12 -10.86 8.88 -4.26
CA TYR A 12 -9.68 8.01 -4.20
C TYR A 12 -9.46 7.25 -5.51
N ALA A 13 -10.52 6.65 -6.07
CA ALA A 13 -10.43 5.97 -7.36
C ALA A 13 -10.09 6.92 -8.52
N ALA A 14 -10.63 8.14 -8.49
CA ALA A 14 -10.29 9.16 -9.47
C ALA A 14 -8.83 9.60 -9.35
N ALA A 15 -8.34 9.83 -8.12
CA ALA A 15 -6.95 10.19 -7.85
C ALA A 15 -5.98 9.10 -8.32
N LEU A 16 -6.28 7.82 -8.04
CA LEU A 16 -5.48 6.69 -8.53
C LEU A 16 -5.40 6.64 -10.05
N LYS A 17 -6.51 6.89 -10.76
CA LYS A 17 -6.52 6.90 -12.22
C LYS A 17 -5.62 7.99 -12.79
N VAL A 18 -5.65 9.18 -12.21
CA VAL A 18 -4.80 10.30 -12.63
C VAL A 18 -3.33 9.99 -12.32
N ALA A 19 -3.04 9.54 -11.09
CA ALA A 19 -1.69 9.17 -10.69
C ALA A 19 -1.11 8.08 -11.61
N SER A 20 -1.88 7.03 -11.93
CA SER A 20 -1.46 5.98 -12.88
C SER A 20 -1.12 6.55 -14.26
N THR A 21 -1.95 7.47 -14.76
CA THR A 21 -1.71 8.10 -16.07
C THR A 21 -0.42 8.93 -16.06
N LEU A 22 -0.15 9.64 -14.95
CA LEU A 22 1.07 10.43 -14.79
C LEU A 22 2.31 9.54 -14.64
N VAL A 23 2.21 8.42 -13.91
CA VAL A 23 3.30 7.44 -13.81
C VAL A 23 3.63 6.86 -15.19
N ASP A 24 2.61 6.48 -15.96
CA ASP A 24 2.80 5.96 -17.33
C ASP A 24 3.41 7.00 -18.28
N ALA A 25 3.16 8.29 -18.03
CA ALA A 25 3.72 9.40 -18.80
C ALA A 25 5.18 9.74 -18.45
N ASP A 26 5.69 9.23 -17.31
CA ASP A 26 7.06 9.44 -16.81
C ASP A 26 7.55 10.91 -16.93
N PRO A 27 6.84 11.87 -16.28
CA PRO A 27 7.16 13.28 -16.40
C PRO A 27 8.55 13.58 -15.81
N SER A 28 9.31 14.44 -16.51
CA SER A 28 10.61 14.86 -16.01
C SER A 28 10.48 15.64 -14.69
N PRO A 29 11.45 15.51 -13.77
CA PRO A 29 11.43 16.24 -12.51
C PRO A 29 11.32 17.76 -12.69
N GLY A 30 10.53 18.41 -11.83
CA GLY A 30 10.32 19.86 -11.86
C GLY A 30 9.33 20.34 -12.93
N THR A 31 8.67 19.41 -13.63
CA THR A 31 7.49 19.73 -14.46
C THR A 31 6.23 19.81 -13.59
N ALA A 32 5.22 20.54 -14.05
CA ALA A 32 3.94 20.62 -13.34
C ALA A 32 3.28 19.23 -13.18
N GLU A 33 3.49 18.32 -14.12
CA GLU A 33 2.99 16.94 -14.07
C GLU A 33 3.70 16.13 -12.98
N SER A 34 5.03 16.27 -12.85
CA SER A 34 5.78 15.69 -11.73
C SER A 34 5.29 16.23 -10.39
N ASP A 35 5.13 17.55 -10.26
CA ASP A 35 4.62 18.17 -9.02
C ASP A 35 3.20 17.67 -8.67
N THR A 36 2.37 17.43 -9.70
CA THR A 36 1.02 16.88 -9.52
C THR A 36 1.08 15.45 -8.98
N LEU A 37 1.95 14.63 -9.55
CA LEU A 37 2.13 13.23 -9.15
C LEU A 37 2.62 13.14 -7.70
N ASP A 38 3.54 14.01 -7.30
CA ASP A 38 4.03 14.09 -5.91
C ASP A 38 2.89 14.43 -4.94
N VAL A 39 2.10 15.46 -5.25
CA VAL A 39 0.98 15.86 -4.38
C VAL A 39 -0.10 14.78 -4.32
N LEU A 40 -0.47 14.16 -5.45
CA LEU A 40 -1.44 13.07 -5.47
C LEU A 40 -0.98 11.87 -4.65
N SER A 41 0.30 11.52 -4.72
CA SER A 41 0.88 10.41 -3.96
C SER A 41 0.72 10.61 -2.45
N ILE A 42 1.00 11.82 -1.95
CA ILE A 42 0.83 12.17 -0.53
C ILE A 42 -0.65 12.09 -0.10
N LEU A 43 -1.57 12.60 -0.93
CA LEU A 43 -3.00 12.58 -0.62
C LEU A 43 -3.56 11.15 -0.62
N ILE A 44 -3.13 10.33 -1.57
CA ILE A 44 -3.48 8.91 -1.66
C ILE A 44 -3.02 8.18 -0.40
N GLU A 45 -1.74 8.30 -0.04
CA GLU A 45 -1.17 7.67 1.16
C GLU A 45 -1.95 8.07 2.42
N ARG A 46 -2.26 9.36 2.57
CA ARG A 46 -3.04 9.88 3.71
C ARG A 46 -4.44 9.26 3.78
N TYR A 47 -5.12 9.10 2.65
CA TYR A 47 -6.42 8.45 2.59
C TYR A 47 -6.30 6.96 2.95
N GLU A 48 -5.31 6.26 2.39
CA GLU A 48 -5.09 4.83 2.64
C GLU A 48 -4.75 4.53 4.10
N ALA A 49 -3.92 5.34 4.75
CA ALA A 49 -3.58 5.16 6.15
C ALA A 49 -4.82 5.16 7.08
N GLY A 50 -5.86 5.92 6.73
CA GLY A 50 -7.12 5.96 7.47
C GLY A 50 -8.13 4.87 7.09
N HIS A 51 -8.12 4.40 5.84
CA HIS A 51 -9.16 3.51 5.30
C HIS A 51 -8.70 2.06 5.10
N PHE A 52 -7.41 1.85 4.89
CA PHE A 52 -6.76 0.56 4.69
C PHE A 52 -5.59 0.42 5.67
N PRO A 53 -5.86 0.40 6.99
CA PRO A 53 -4.80 0.19 7.96
C PRO A 53 -4.09 -1.11 7.64
N LEU A 54 -2.75 -1.06 7.57
CA LEU A 54 -1.92 -2.26 7.44
C LEU A 54 -2.27 -3.17 8.61
N LYS A 55 -3.04 -4.24 8.36
CA LYS A 55 -3.22 -5.30 9.35
C LYS A 55 -1.84 -5.86 9.61
N ALA A 56 -1.37 -5.72 10.85
CA ALA A 56 -0.22 -6.50 11.30
C ALA A 56 -0.51 -7.96 10.96
N PRO A 57 0.44 -8.69 10.34
CA PRO A 57 0.23 -10.10 10.06
C PRO A 57 -0.12 -10.79 11.38
N ASN A 58 -1.08 -11.72 11.34
CA ASN A 58 -1.47 -12.43 12.55
C ASN A 58 -0.21 -13.06 13.16
N PRO A 59 0.11 -12.81 14.44
CA PRO A 59 1.32 -13.35 15.07
C PRO A 59 1.44 -14.87 14.89
N ILE A 60 0.32 -15.59 14.87
CA ILE A 60 0.27 -17.03 14.61
C ILE A 60 0.69 -17.36 13.18
N GLU A 61 0.18 -16.62 12.19
CA GLU A 61 0.56 -16.81 10.77
C GLU A 61 2.03 -16.46 10.54
N THR A 62 2.53 -15.42 11.21
CA THR A 62 3.94 -15.02 11.16
C THR A 62 4.86 -16.10 11.73
N ILE A 63 4.47 -16.72 12.85
CA ILE A 63 5.23 -17.84 13.45
C ILE A 63 5.20 -19.05 12.52
N LYS A 64 4.03 -19.41 11.96
CA LYS A 64 3.90 -20.54 11.02
C LYS A 64 4.78 -20.34 9.78
N PHE A 65 4.76 -19.15 9.18
CA PHE A 65 5.62 -18.80 8.05
C PHE A 65 7.11 -18.97 8.39
N ARG A 66 7.54 -18.53 9.58
CA ARG A 66 8.92 -18.74 10.05
C ARG A 66 9.26 -20.22 10.29
N MET A 67 8.32 -21.01 10.80
CA MET A 67 8.51 -22.46 10.98
C MET A 67 8.67 -23.17 9.64
N GLU A 68 7.85 -22.81 8.64
CA GLU A 68 7.94 -23.34 7.27
C GLU A 68 9.26 -22.96 6.61
N GLN A 69 9.70 -21.70 6.71
CA GLN A 69 10.99 -21.24 6.17
C GLN A 69 12.19 -21.91 6.84
N ALA A 70 12.09 -22.24 8.12
CA ALA A 70 13.17 -22.88 8.88
C ALA A 70 13.19 -24.41 8.74
N CYS A 71 12.30 -25.01 7.92
CA CYS A 71 12.11 -26.46 7.81
C CYS A 71 11.89 -27.14 9.17
N LEU A 72 11.27 -26.41 10.11
CA LEU A 72 10.99 -26.89 11.46
C LEU A 72 9.62 -27.57 11.45
N SER A 73 9.60 -28.87 11.18
CA SER A 73 8.42 -29.69 11.47
C SER A 73 8.21 -29.71 12.99
N ALA A 74 6.97 -29.54 13.44
CA ALA A 74 6.63 -29.68 14.86
C ALA A 74 7.22 -30.99 15.39
N PRO A 75 7.90 -31.00 16.55
CA PRO A 75 8.36 -32.26 17.12
C PRO A 75 7.12 -33.11 17.33
N SER A 76 7.05 -34.24 16.62
CA SER A 76 6.04 -35.25 16.87
C SER A 76 6.15 -35.60 18.35
N ALA A 77 5.15 -35.21 19.13
CA ALA A 77 5.08 -35.54 20.55
C ALA A 77 5.29 -37.07 20.67
N PRO A 78 6.12 -37.54 21.61
CA PRO A 78 6.28 -38.97 21.80
C PRO A 78 4.91 -39.53 22.18
N THR A 79 4.35 -40.35 21.29
CA THR A 79 3.16 -41.15 21.55
C THR A 79 3.44 -41.96 22.81
N ARG A 80 2.66 -41.70 23.86
CA ARG A 80 2.72 -42.46 25.11
C ARG A 80 2.06 -43.82 24.94
#